data_AF-A0A956JXN1-F1
#
_entry.id   AF-A0A956JXN1-F1
#
_cell.length_a   1.000
_cell.length_b   1.000
_cell.length_c   1.000
_cell.angle_alpha   90.00
_cell.angle_beta   90.00
_cell.angle_gamma   90.00
#
_symmetry.space_group_name_H-M   'P 1'
#
loop_
_entity.id
_entity.type
_entity.pdbx_description
1 polymer ?
#
loop_
_entity_poly.entity_id
_entity_poly.type
_entity_poly.pdbx_seq_one_letter_code
_entity_poly.pdbx_strand_id
1 'polypeptide(L)'
;SGAAVATAKDPPAGAAASRSTWQIVEADGTKHGPDETFQLEVVDPAPVAVGGKATFQLKVTPGKSYHVNTCDPGESDCSPYPVKLELTPPAEVQVAKAKLGLGDVAEIDKQHMVLAFDAVPGAAGSHTIAGKFKFAVCQEEACHPRKVEMQFVVAAK
;
A
#
# COMPACT_ATOMS: atom_id res chain seq x y z
N SER A 1 38.10 -13.16 -9.76
CA SER A 1 38.39 -11.82 -9.20
C SER A 1 38.30 -10.81 -10.33
N GLY A 2 37.44 -9.81 -10.37
CA GLY A 2 36.41 -9.32 -9.44
C GLY A 2 35.30 -8.63 -10.25
N ALA A 3 34.12 -8.53 -9.65
CA ALA A 3 32.92 -7.97 -10.26
C ALA A 3 33.05 -6.46 -10.53
N ALA A 4 32.57 -6.03 -11.70
CA ALA A 4 32.41 -4.62 -12.03
C ALA A 4 31.18 -4.06 -11.30
N VAL A 5 31.42 -3.02 -10.51
CA VAL A 5 30.39 -2.24 -9.82
C VAL A 5 29.72 -1.32 -10.85
N ALA A 6 28.47 -1.60 -11.20
CA ALA A 6 27.65 -0.68 -11.98
C ALA A 6 27.19 0.46 -11.06
N THR A 7 27.66 1.67 -11.35
CA THR A 7 27.24 2.91 -10.72
C THR A 7 25.81 3.24 -11.15
N ALA A 8 24.90 3.30 -10.18
CA ALA A 8 23.54 3.78 -10.38
C ALA A 8 23.60 5.27 -10.76
N LYS A 9 23.10 5.59 -11.95
CA LYS A 9 22.92 6.95 -12.44
C LYS A 9 21.61 7.48 -11.87
N ASP A 10 21.68 8.54 -11.07
CA ASP A 10 20.50 9.26 -10.56
C ASP A 10 19.54 9.65 -11.70
N PRO A 11 18.22 9.43 -11.56
CA PRO A 11 17.24 9.98 -12.48
C PRO A 11 16.93 11.46 -12.15
N PRO A 12 16.60 12.27 -13.17
CA PRO A 12 16.51 13.73 -13.07
C PRO A 12 15.30 14.22 -12.26
N ALA A 13 15.46 15.41 -11.68
CA ALA A 13 14.43 16.17 -10.99
C ALA A 13 13.29 16.56 -11.96
N GLY A 14 12.07 16.09 -11.67
CA GLY A 14 10.86 16.43 -12.42
C GLY A 14 9.93 15.26 -12.74
N ALA A 15 9.61 14.39 -11.77
CA ALA A 15 8.64 13.32 -11.94
C ALA A 15 7.76 13.19 -10.69
N ALA A 16 6.54 13.71 -10.77
CA ALA A 16 5.48 13.48 -9.78
C ALA A 16 4.60 12.33 -10.28
N ALA A 17 5.08 11.11 -10.08
CA ALA A 17 4.28 9.89 -9.96
C ALA A 17 5.14 8.92 -9.14
N SER A 18 4.57 8.41 -8.06
CA SER A 18 5.22 7.72 -6.95
C SER A 18 6.21 6.62 -7.38
N ARG A 19 7.40 6.62 -6.76
CA ARG A 19 8.41 5.54 -6.81
C ARG A 19 8.05 4.38 -5.89
N SER A 20 6.78 4.00 -5.84
CA SER A 20 6.33 2.86 -5.04
C SER A 20 6.70 1.56 -5.75
N THR A 21 7.90 1.03 -5.51
CA THR A 21 8.21 -0.36 -5.88
C THR A 21 7.56 -1.27 -4.84
N TRP A 22 6.45 -1.93 -5.22
CA TRP A 22 5.80 -2.94 -4.39
C TRP A 22 5.98 -4.32 -5.02
N GLN A 23 6.03 -5.35 -4.18
CA GLN A 23 6.05 -6.75 -4.60
C GLN A 23 4.81 -7.45 -4.06
N ILE A 24 4.07 -8.13 -4.94
CA ILE A 24 3.01 -9.04 -4.52
C ILE A 24 3.70 -10.26 -3.92
N VAL A 25 3.28 -10.66 -2.73
CA VAL A 25 3.67 -11.90 -2.06
C VAL A 25 2.43 -12.75 -1.88
N GLU A 26 2.34 -13.85 -2.61
CA GLU A 26 1.24 -14.80 -2.50
C GLU A 26 1.21 -15.46 -1.11
N ALA A 27 0.10 -16.14 -0.80
CA ALA A 27 -0.07 -16.79 0.50
C ALA A 27 1.02 -17.82 0.82
N ASP A 28 1.59 -18.46 -0.22
CA ASP A 28 2.69 -19.44 -0.20
C ASP A 28 4.09 -18.82 -0.15
N GLY A 29 4.20 -17.48 -0.22
CA GLY A 29 5.46 -16.75 -0.20
C GLY A 29 6.06 -16.45 -1.58
N THR A 30 5.40 -16.84 -2.67
CA THR A 30 5.84 -16.53 -4.04
C THR A 30 5.77 -15.02 -4.29
N LYS A 31 6.81 -14.45 -4.90
CA LYS A 31 6.90 -13.01 -5.20
C LYS A 31 6.60 -12.73 -6.66
N HIS A 32 5.68 -11.81 -6.93
CA HIS A 32 5.32 -11.37 -8.27
C HIS A 32 5.51 -9.85 -8.43
N GLY A 33 5.75 -9.44 -9.68
CA GLY A 33 5.51 -8.07 -10.10
C GLY A 33 4.00 -7.78 -10.18
N PRO A 34 3.60 -6.59 -10.64
CA PRO A 34 2.19 -6.29 -10.93
C PRO A 34 1.59 -7.35 -11.86
N ASP A 35 0.37 -7.81 -11.58
CA ASP A 35 -0.39 -8.69 -12.46
C ASP A 35 -1.76 -8.06 -12.81
N GLU A 36 -2.59 -8.77 -13.60
CA GLU A 36 -3.89 -8.26 -14.04
C GLU A 36 -5.02 -8.48 -13.01
N THR A 37 -4.74 -9.04 -11.83
CA THR A 37 -5.76 -9.37 -10.83
C THR A 37 -6.18 -8.17 -9.99
N PHE A 38 -5.26 -7.21 -9.78
CA PHE A 38 -5.54 -5.92 -9.13
C PHE A 38 -4.44 -4.90 -9.44
N GLN A 39 -4.75 -3.63 -9.21
CA GLN A 39 -3.81 -2.53 -9.21
C GLN A 39 -3.75 -1.90 -7.82
N LEU A 40 -2.54 -1.58 -7.37
CA LEU A 40 -2.29 -0.77 -6.18
C LEU A 40 -1.75 0.58 -6.60
N GLU A 41 -2.37 1.62 -6.08
CA GLU A 41 -1.94 3.00 -6.24
C GLU A 41 -1.71 3.61 -4.86
N VAL A 42 -0.55 4.24 -4.68
CA VAL A 42 -0.24 5.04 -3.49
C VAL A 42 -0.27 6.51 -3.90
N VAL A 43 -1.14 7.28 -3.28
CA VAL A 43 -1.14 8.73 -3.39
C VAL A 43 -0.27 9.29 -2.27
N ASP A 44 0.94 9.70 -2.64
CA ASP A 44 1.87 10.31 -1.71
C ASP A 44 1.42 11.75 -1.35
N PRO A 45 1.55 12.15 -0.07
CA PRO A 45 1.31 13.53 0.32
C PRO A 45 2.39 14.46 -0.25
N ALA A 46 2.02 15.72 -0.47
CA ALA A 46 3.01 16.76 -0.73
C ALA A 46 3.97 16.90 0.47
N PRO A 47 5.22 17.37 0.26
CA PRO A 47 6.16 17.60 1.36
C PRO A 47 5.58 18.53 2.43
N VAL A 48 5.70 18.13 3.69
CA VAL A 48 5.17 18.86 4.86
C VAL A 48 6.30 19.53 5.63
N ALA A 49 5.98 20.44 6.55
CA ALA A 49 6.97 20.90 7.52
C ALA A 49 7.31 19.77 8.51
N VAL A 50 8.48 19.82 9.15
CA VAL A 50 8.77 18.97 10.32
C VAL A 50 7.66 19.14 11.38
N GLY A 51 7.13 18.02 11.89
CA GLY A 51 5.97 17.98 12.78
C GLY A 51 4.62 18.20 12.09
N GLY A 52 4.62 18.45 10.78
CA GLY A 52 3.42 18.58 9.96
C GLY A 52 2.77 17.23 9.65
N LYS A 53 1.46 17.24 9.49
CA LYS A 53 0.69 16.04 9.19
C LYS A 53 0.67 15.76 7.68
N ALA A 54 1.08 14.56 7.30
CA ALA A 54 1.07 14.07 5.93
C ALA A 54 0.09 12.89 5.80
N THR A 55 -0.88 12.98 4.89
CA THR A 55 -1.90 11.93 4.70
C THR A 55 -1.60 11.12 3.45
N PHE A 56 -1.43 9.82 3.61
CA PHE A 56 -1.30 8.87 2.52
C PHE A 56 -2.66 8.27 2.15
N GLN A 57 -2.85 7.92 0.88
CA GLN A 57 -3.94 7.05 0.45
C GLN A 57 -3.37 5.84 -0.29
N LEU A 58 -3.88 4.66 0.06
CA LEU A 58 -3.64 3.41 -0.64
C LEU A 58 -4.95 2.98 -1.30
N LYS A 59 -4.98 3.00 -2.63
CA LYS A 59 -6.12 2.57 -3.44
C LYS A 59 -5.85 1.19 -4.04
N VAL A 60 -6.83 0.30 -3.89
CA VAL A 60 -6.90 -1.00 -4.55
C VAL A 60 -7.98 -0.92 -5.62
N THR A 61 -7.65 -1.29 -6.85
CA THR A 61 -8.61 -1.46 -7.95
C THR A 61 -8.53 -2.90 -8.44
N PRO A 62 -9.58 -3.72 -8.36
CA PRO A 62 -9.56 -5.09 -8.85
C PRO A 62 -9.49 -5.11 -10.39
N GLY A 63 -8.95 -6.20 -10.94
CA GLY A 63 -8.94 -6.47 -12.37
C GLY A 63 -10.33 -6.72 -12.95
N LYS A 64 -10.46 -6.74 -14.28
CA LYS A 64 -11.77 -6.81 -14.98
C LYS A 64 -12.72 -7.94 -14.54
N SER A 65 -12.19 -9.09 -14.11
CA SER A 65 -12.98 -10.25 -13.65
C SER A 65 -12.99 -10.42 -12.14
N TYR A 66 -12.53 -9.40 -11.41
CA TYR A 66 -12.39 -9.42 -9.96
C TYR A 66 -13.18 -8.28 -9.32
N HIS A 67 -13.52 -8.44 -8.05
CA HIS A 67 -14.06 -7.39 -7.20
C HIS A 67 -13.35 -7.38 -5.84
N VAL A 68 -13.40 -6.27 -5.12
CA VAL A 68 -12.97 -6.24 -3.71
C VAL A 68 -13.98 -7.05 -2.89
N ASN A 69 -13.49 -7.83 -1.91
CA ASN A 69 -14.37 -8.51 -0.97
C ASN A 69 -15.10 -7.50 -0.06
N THR A 70 -16.31 -7.07 -0.46
CA THR A 70 -17.15 -6.13 0.31
C THR A 70 -17.97 -6.79 1.41
N CYS A 71 -18.07 -8.12 1.40
CA CYS A 71 -18.89 -8.89 2.33
C CYS A 71 -20.30 -8.32 2.53
N ASP A 72 -21.08 -8.27 1.45
CA ASP A 72 -22.44 -7.75 1.54
C ASP A 72 -23.34 -8.72 2.34
N PRO A 73 -24.09 -8.24 3.35
CA PRO A 73 -24.98 -9.09 4.13
C PRO A 73 -26.08 -9.67 3.23
N GLY A 74 -26.05 -11.00 3.05
CA GLY A 74 -26.97 -11.73 2.17
C GLY A 74 -26.28 -12.62 1.13
N GLU A 75 -24.98 -12.43 0.89
CA GLU A 75 -24.17 -13.38 0.12
C GLU A 75 -23.81 -14.58 1.02
N SER A 76 -24.29 -15.77 0.63
CA SER A 76 -24.09 -17.05 1.34
C SER A 76 -22.62 -17.43 1.50
N ASP A 77 -21.77 -16.88 0.65
CA ASP A 77 -20.35 -17.22 0.53
C ASP A 77 -19.45 -16.07 0.99
N CYS A 78 -19.99 -15.09 1.75
CA CYS A 78 -19.11 -14.10 2.36
C CYS A 78 -18.32 -14.70 3.54
N SER A 79 -17.06 -15.04 3.29
CA SER A 79 -16.05 -15.09 4.33
C SER A 79 -15.40 -13.70 4.50
N PRO A 80 -15.36 -13.12 5.71
CA PRO A 80 -14.67 -11.85 5.93
C PRO A 80 -13.17 -12.06 5.74
N TYR A 81 -12.64 -11.76 4.55
CA TYR A 81 -11.20 -11.77 4.37
C TYR A 81 -10.60 -10.51 5.00
N PRO A 82 -9.53 -10.65 5.79
CA PRO A 82 -9.00 -9.52 6.53
C PRO A 82 -8.32 -8.52 5.58
N VAL A 83 -8.92 -7.34 5.46
CA VAL A 83 -8.20 -6.12 5.06
C VAL A 83 -7.32 -5.72 6.24
N LYS A 84 -6.00 -5.68 6.04
CA LYS A 84 -5.04 -5.31 7.08
C LYS A 84 -3.81 -4.64 6.50
N LEU A 85 -3.51 -3.43 6.94
CA LEU A 85 -2.25 -2.74 6.63
C LEU A 85 -1.44 -2.58 7.93
N GLU A 86 -0.26 -3.19 7.98
CA GLU A 86 0.68 -3.05 9.09
C GLU A 86 1.84 -2.13 8.66
N LEU A 87 2.09 -1.08 9.44
CA LEU A 87 3.12 -0.08 9.19
C LEU A 87 4.24 -0.20 10.22
N THR A 88 5.47 -0.12 9.74
CA THR A 88 6.69 -0.05 10.55
C THR A 88 7.38 1.28 10.25
N PRO A 89 7.02 2.37 10.96
CA PRO A 89 7.66 3.65 10.76
C PRO A 89 9.09 3.64 11.34
N PRO A 90 10.03 4.41 10.77
CA PRO A 90 11.32 4.67 11.38
C PRO A 90 11.14 5.51 12.66
N ALA A 91 12.16 5.54 13.52
CA ALA A 91 12.09 6.20 14.84
C ALA A 91 11.67 7.68 14.77
N GLU A 92 11.99 8.35 13.68
CA GLU A 92 11.71 9.78 13.47
C GLU A 92 10.32 10.04 12.87
N VAL A 93 9.51 9.03 12.57
CA VAL A 93 8.16 9.22 12.02
C VAL A 93 7.12 8.64 12.98
N GLN A 94 6.11 9.43 13.31
CA GLN A 94 4.94 8.96 14.04
C GLN A 94 3.81 8.64 13.06
N VAL A 95 3.09 7.54 13.30
CA VAL A 95 1.83 7.23 12.61
C VAL A 95 0.73 7.11 13.66
N ALA A 96 -0.45 7.67 13.38
CA ALA A 96 -1.55 7.66 14.35
C ALA A 96 -2.00 6.23 14.69
N LYS A 97 -1.94 5.33 13.70
CA LYS A 97 -2.28 3.91 13.86
C LYS A 97 -1.35 3.07 12.99
N ALA A 98 -0.56 2.20 13.62
CA ALA A 98 0.37 1.33 12.90
C ALA A 98 -0.30 0.07 12.32
N LYS A 99 -1.54 -0.23 12.69
CA LYS A 99 -2.30 -1.38 12.20
C LYS A 99 -3.69 -0.93 11.80
N LEU A 100 -3.93 -0.82 10.50
CA LEU A 100 -5.22 -0.49 9.92
C LEU A 100 -5.95 -1.77 9.53
N GLY A 101 -7.27 -1.76 9.63
CA GLY A 101 -8.15 -2.84 9.18
C GLY A 101 -9.38 -2.32 8.45
N LEU A 102 -10.37 -3.18 8.25
CA LEU A 102 -11.61 -2.84 7.52
C LEU A 102 -12.30 -1.57 8.07
N GLY A 103 -12.30 -1.36 9.39
CA GLY A 103 -12.90 -0.17 10.01
C GLY A 103 -12.13 1.15 9.77
N ASP A 104 -10.93 1.09 9.18
CA ASP A 104 -10.14 2.28 8.80
C ASP A 104 -10.18 2.53 7.28
N VAL A 105 -10.98 1.77 6.54
CA VAL A 105 -11.18 1.96 5.12
C VAL A 105 -12.04 3.20 4.90
N ALA A 106 -11.53 4.15 4.13
CA ALA A 106 -12.21 5.40 3.83
C ALA A 106 -13.34 5.20 2.82
N GLU A 107 -13.11 4.33 1.82
CA GLU A 107 -14.07 4.00 0.76
C GLU A 107 -13.95 2.52 0.40
N ILE A 108 -15.06 1.81 0.29
CA ILE A 108 -15.08 0.41 -0.16
C ILE A 108 -16.34 0.10 -0.97
N ASP A 109 -16.13 -0.46 -2.15
CA ASP A 109 -17.15 -1.10 -2.96
C ASP A 109 -16.54 -2.22 -3.80
N LYS A 110 -17.33 -2.86 -4.66
CA LYS A 110 -16.85 -3.96 -5.52
C LYS A 110 -15.75 -3.53 -6.50
N GLN A 111 -15.65 -2.24 -6.82
CA GLN A 111 -14.74 -1.68 -7.83
C GLN A 111 -13.49 -1.02 -7.23
N HIS A 112 -13.48 -0.67 -5.96
CA HIS A 112 -12.30 -0.09 -5.31
C HIS A 112 -12.34 -0.15 -3.78
N MET A 113 -11.16 -0.05 -3.20
CA MET A 113 -10.97 0.11 -1.76
C MET A 113 -9.89 1.15 -1.49
N VAL A 114 -10.14 2.09 -0.58
CA VAL A 114 -9.21 3.15 -0.22
C VAL A 114 -8.93 3.11 1.29
N LEU A 115 -7.66 2.93 1.65
CA LEU A 115 -7.17 3.12 3.02
C LEU A 115 -6.45 4.46 3.11
N ALA A 116 -6.67 5.19 4.19
CA ALA A 116 -5.94 6.43 4.46
C ALA A 116 -5.26 6.37 5.83
N PHE A 117 -4.05 6.90 5.92
CA PHE A 117 -3.35 7.02 7.20
C PHE A 117 -2.51 8.30 7.26
N ASP A 118 -2.40 8.83 8.47
CA ASP A 118 -1.60 10.03 8.76
C ASP A 118 -0.23 9.64 9.30
N ALA A 119 0.81 10.31 8.79
CA ALA A 119 2.18 10.26 9.26
C ALA A 119 2.68 11.67 9.63
N VAL A 120 3.54 11.74 10.65
CA VAL A 120 4.15 12.99 11.13
C VAL A 120 5.67 12.79 11.21
N PRO A 121 6.45 13.37 10.28
CA PRO A 121 7.90 13.31 10.33
C PRO A 121 8.47 14.28 11.37
N GLY A 122 9.37 13.80 12.22
CA GLY A 122 10.03 14.53 13.31
C GLY A 122 11.35 15.20 12.92
N ALA A 123 11.84 14.96 11.70
CA ALA A 123 13.02 15.61 11.15
C ALA A 123 12.86 15.90 9.65
N ALA A 124 13.64 16.86 9.13
CA ALA A 124 13.67 17.19 7.71
C ALA A 124 14.26 16.04 6.88
N GLY A 125 13.93 16.00 5.59
CA GLY A 125 14.35 14.96 4.65
C GLY A 125 13.26 13.94 4.34
N SER A 126 13.66 12.86 3.66
CA SER A 126 12.75 11.78 3.25
C SER A 126 12.85 10.60 4.20
N HIS A 127 11.71 10.13 4.67
CA HIS A 127 11.60 8.99 5.59
C HIS A 127 10.74 7.90 4.99
N THR A 128 11.23 6.66 5.02
CA THR A 128 10.52 5.50 4.46
C THR A 128 9.82 4.71 5.55
N ILE A 129 8.50 4.59 5.46
CA ILE A 129 7.67 3.73 6.29
C ILE A 129 7.49 2.41 5.55
N ALA A 130 7.89 1.29 6.16
CA ALA A 130 7.64 -0.03 5.59
C ALA A 130 6.20 -0.47 5.86
N GLY A 131 5.56 -1.10 4.89
CA GLY A 131 4.17 -1.56 4.97
C GLY A 131 4.02 -3.03 4.59
N LYS A 132 3.12 -3.73 5.29
CA LYS A 132 2.62 -5.07 4.90
C LYS A 132 1.12 -5.01 4.77
N PHE A 133 0.65 -5.11 3.53
CA PHE A 133 -0.76 -5.04 3.22
C PHE A 133 -1.33 -6.43 2.93
N LYS A 134 -2.47 -6.74 3.51
CA LYS A 134 -3.22 -7.97 3.28
C LYS A 134 -4.64 -7.60 2.89
N PHE A 135 -5.12 -8.23 1.83
CA PHE A 135 -6.47 -8.05 1.32
C PHE A 135 -6.84 -9.26 0.47
N ALA A 136 -8.05 -9.28 -0.08
CA ALA A 136 -8.44 -10.25 -1.08
C ALA A 136 -9.20 -9.55 -2.21
N VAL A 137 -9.03 -10.06 -3.42
CA VAL A 137 -9.93 -9.80 -4.54
C VAL A 137 -10.64 -11.10 -4.89
N CYS A 138 -11.91 -11.02 -5.23
CA CYS A 138 -12.75 -12.19 -5.45
C CYS A 138 -13.27 -12.22 -6.89
N GLN A 139 -13.39 -13.42 -7.43
CA GLN A 139 -14.23 -13.75 -8.57
C GLN A 139 -15.59 -14.24 -8.04
N GLU A 140 -16.52 -14.60 -8.92
CA GLU A 140 -17.86 -15.10 -8.51
C GLU A 140 -17.77 -16.32 -7.58
N GLU A 141 -16.82 -17.23 -7.82
CA GLU A 141 -16.75 -18.52 -7.11
C GLU A 141 -15.59 -18.63 -6.11
N ALA A 142 -14.65 -17.68 -6.11
CA ALA A 142 -13.42 -17.80 -5.30
C ALA A 142 -12.79 -16.45 -4.94
N CYS A 143 -12.28 -16.34 -3.71
CA CYS A 143 -11.46 -15.21 -3.27
C CYS A 143 -9.96 -15.54 -3.30
N HIS A 144 -9.19 -14.57 -3.74
CA HIS A 144 -7.74 -14.65 -3.90
C HIS A 144 -7.07 -13.72 -2.87
N PRO A 145 -6.66 -14.26 -1.71
CA PRO A 145 -5.95 -13.47 -0.72
C PRO A 145 -4.57 -13.05 -1.25
N ARG A 146 -4.15 -11.84 -0.89
CA ARG A 146 -2.88 -11.23 -1.27
C ARG A 146 -2.17 -10.70 -0.05
N LYS A 147 -0.85 -10.81 -0.04
CA LYS A 147 0.03 -10.07 0.87
C LYS A 147 0.94 -9.22 0.01
N VAL A 148 1.17 -7.97 0.36
CA VAL A 148 2.00 -7.06 -0.43
C VAL A 148 2.93 -6.33 0.51
N GLU A 149 4.21 -6.35 0.20
CA GLU A 149 5.20 -5.52 0.89
C GLU A 149 5.32 -4.19 0.15
N MET A 150 5.16 -3.09 0.89
CA MET A 150 5.08 -1.74 0.36
C MET A 150 6.03 -0.80 1.11
N GLN A 151 6.37 0.32 0.48
CA GLN A 151 7.13 1.40 1.09
C GLN A 151 6.41 2.72 0.82
N PHE A 152 6.25 3.54 1.86
CA PHE A 152 5.63 4.86 1.79
C PHE A 152 6.69 5.89 2.15
N VAL A 153 6.87 6.92 1.33
CA VAL A 153 7.91 7.94 1.55
C VAL A 153 7.26 9.24 1.98
N VAL A 154 7.54 9.68 3.21
CA VAL A 154 7.12 11.00 3.69
C VAL A 154 8.30 11.97 3.61
N ALA A 155 8.09 13.12 2.97
CA ALA A 155 9.10 14.17 2.86
C ALA A 155 8.77 15.34 3.78
N ALA A 156 9.78 15.80 4.53
CA ALA A 156 9.70 16.94 5.42
C ALA A 156 10.71 18.02 5.03
N LYS A 157 10.31 19.29 5.13
CA LYS A 157 11.14 20.47 4.87
C LYS A 157 11.15 21.44 6.05
#